data_AF-U4PRF1-F1
#
_entry.id   AF-U4PRF1-F1
#
_cell.length_a   1.000
_cell.length_b   1.000
_cell.length_c   1.000
_cell.angle_alpha   90.00
_cell.angle_beta   90.00
_cell.angle_gamma   90.00
#
_symmetry.space_group_name_H-M   'P 1'
#
loop_
_entity.id
_entity.type
_entity.pdbx_description
1 polymer ?
#
loop_
_entity_poly.entity_id
_entity_poly.type
_entity_poly.pdbx_seq_one_letter_code
_entity_poly.pdbx_strand_id
1 'polypeptide(L)'
;MQAVTLENDAVRRFASGHMFPMAKLVLETAFQPIVEATTGTIFGYESLMRGHDRLGFSDPLALLDQAAQGGELKAFEQMLASRALAKFSTLPDFSSATLFLNLDVRLIAQGDAILDKLVGHLARAGIPPSSICFELSERFDNTSVPEFTTLIARMRKEGFKLAIDDFGAGHGEMKLLCDFPLDYLKIDRHFITGVDHLPRKQHLVRSIVNIAHVLGVRVIAEGIETEAEFLTCREFGVDLVQGWLIARPTVFTSELPESFPHINRIGVARRNSQTLDEILIRREIERLPTVFEHDSVDSVFELFRRNPQQAFFPVLNANGEPRGVINEYHLKEYIYRPFGRDLLKNKIYERTISHFVDAAPIVGLDADADQLMNMFASMGGSACIILTENMRYAGIVSAASLIKVINEKQLKMAQDQNPLTALPGNRAIGGFIADRCSDGDETRFFCYCDFDNFKPFNDKYGFNAGDHAITLFSALMRRYFFAGDCFLGHIGGDDFFIGVRDWAVEDLTEILERLLSDFHDDVAELYSAEDREAGCMKGQDRHGNERDFALLRCSIGVLSLPKGLIIANPERIGSEIAGVKAAAKENDSGLVIRVFGETN
;
A
#
# COMPACT_ATOMS: atom_id res chain seq x y z
N MET A 1 -34.29 10.75 -38.43
CA MET A 1 -33.27 11.38 -37.55
C MET A 1 -33.58 12.85 -37.24
N GLN A 2 -33.98 13.70 -38.20
CA GLN A 2 -34.30 15.12 -37.94
C GLN A 2 -35.56 15.37 -37.08
N ALA A 3 -36.58 14.51 -37.12
CA ALA A 3 -37.83 14.73 -36.36
C ALA A 3 -37.66 14.52 -34.83
N VAL A 4 -36.80 13.58 -34.42
CA VAL A 4 -36.54 13.27 -33.00
C VAL A 4 -35.68 14.36 -32.34
N THR A 5 -34.80 15.01 -33.10
CA THR A 5 -33.97 16.12 -32.60
C THR A 5 -34.78 17.39 -32.36
N LEU A 6 -35.79 17.66 -33.20
CA LEU A 6 -36.70 18.80 -33.06
C LEU A 6 -37.62 18.67 -31.85
N GLU A 7 -38.07 17.46 -31.50
CA GLU A 7 -38.86 17.22 -30.28
C GLU A 7 -38.03 17.39 -29.00
N ASN A 8 -36.78 16.93 -28.98
CA ASN A 8 -35.88 17.11 -27.83
C ASN A 8 -35.51 18.58 -27.58
N ASP A 9 -35.29 19.39 -28.63
CA ASP A 9 -35.05 20.83 -28.48
C ASP A 9 -36.30 21.61 -28.07
N ALA A 10 -37.49 21.17 -28.51
CA ALA A 10 -38.77 21.76 -28.09
C ALA A 10 -39.08 21.46 -26.61
N VAL A 11 -38.80 20.24 -26.14
CA VAL A 11 -38.90 19.86 -24.72
C VAL A 11 -37.88 20.63 -23.87
N ARG A 12 -36.64 20.79 -24.34
CA ARG A 12 -35.60 21.60 -23.67
C ARG A 12 -35.99 23.08 -23.53
N ARG A 13 -36.64 23.67 -24.54
CA ARG A 13 -37.14 25.06 -24.49
C ARG A 13 -38.36 25.26 -23.58
N PHE A 14 -39.25 24.27 -23.45
CA PHE A 14 -40.36 24.35 -22.50
C PHE A 14 -39.93 24.12 -21.03
N ALA A 15 -38.82 23.41 -20.81
CA ALA A 15 -38.28 23.10 -19.49
C ALA A 15 -37.49 24.24 -18.81
N SER A 16 -37.13 25.31 -19.52
CA SER A 16 -36.20 26.33 -19.02
C SER A 16 -36.71 27.15 -17.81
N GLY A 17 -38.00 27.05 -17.47
CA GLY A 17 -38.58 27.63 -16.24
C GLY A 17 -39.18 26.61 -15.25
N HIS A 18 -39.12 25.31 -15.56
CA HIS A 18 -39.71 24.23 -14.76
C HIS A 18 -38.74 23.07 -14.49
N MET A 19 -37.44 23.24 -14.80
CA MET A 19 -36.43 22.20 -14.65
C MET A 19 -36.23 21.81 -13.18
N PHE A 20 -36.08 22.80 -12.29
CA PHE A 20 -35.88 22.52 -10.86
C PHE A 20 -37.07 21.80 -10.18
N PRO A 21 -38.35 22.19 -10.40
CA PRO A 21 -39.49 21.41 -9.91
C PRO A 21 -39.52 19.95 -10.39
N MET A 22 -39.24 19.70 -11.68
CA MET A 22 -39.17 18.34 -12.22
C MET A 22 -38.01 17.54 -11.63
N ALA A 23 -36.86 18.18 -11.47
CA ALA A 23 -35.69 17.58 -10.83
C ALA A 23 -35.97 17.09 -9.41
N LYS A 24 -36.79 17.81 -8.63
CA LYS A 24 -37.24 17.33 -7.30
C LYS A 24 -37.96 16.00 -7.36
N LEU A 25 -38.73 15.72 -8.40
CA LEU A 25 -39.51 14.47 -8.48
C LEU A 25 -38.68 13.29 -8.97
N VAL A 26 -37.62 13.55 -9.74
CA VAL A 26 -36.96 12.54 -10.57
C VAL A 26 -35.54 12.24 -10.12
N LEU A 27 -34.82 13.24 -9.59
CA LEU A 27 -33.44 13.05 -9.17
C LEU A 27 -33.35 12.32 -7.84
N GLU A 28 -32.49 11.32 -7.82
CA GLU A 28 -32.21 10.49 -6.66
C GLU A 28 -30.71 10.54 -6.33
N THR A 29 -30.38 10.32 -5.07
CA THR A 29 -28.99 10.22 -4.62
C THR A 29 -28.61 8.75 -4.51
N ALA A 30 -27.64 8.30 -5.30
CA ALA A 30 -27.00 6.99 -5.12
C ALA A 30 -25.76 7.13 -4.22
N PHE A 31 -25.46 6.07 -3.48
CA PHE A 31 -24.20 5.95 -2.75
C PHE A 31 -23.33 4.89 -3.39
N GLN A 32 -22.07 5.24 -3.63
CA GLN A 32 -21.04 4.28 -4.01
C GLN A 32 -20.07 4.11 -2.83
N PRO A 33 -19.93 2.89 -2.28
CA PRO A 33 -19.01 2.63 -1.18
C PRO A 33 -17.55 2.87 -1.56
N ILE A 34 -16.81 3.51 -0.65
CA ILE A 34 -15.36 3.59 -0.64
C ILE A 34 -14.90 2.71 0.52
N VAL A 35 -13.99 1.78 0.25
CA VAL A 35 -13.60 0.74 1.21
C VAL A 35 -12.11 0.76 1.45
N GLU A 36 -11.68 0.37 2.64
CA GLU A 36 -10.25 0.21 2.93
C GLU A 36 -9.67 -0.95 2.11
N ALA A 37 -8.56 -0.70 1.41
CA ALA A 37 -7.90 -1.71 0.57
C ALA A 37 -7.42 -2.92 1.40
N THR A 38 -7.05 -2.69 2.66
CA THR A 38 -6.54 -3.73 3.54
C THR A 38 -7.67 -4.60 4.10
N THR A 39 -8.66 -4.04 4.77
CA THR A 39 -9.69 -4.87 5.44
C THR A 39 -10.98 -5.07 4.66
N GLY A 40 -11.25 -4.29 3.62
CA GLY A 40 -12.56 -4.27 2.97
C GLY A 40 -13.68 -3.71 3.84
N THR A 41 -13.35 -3.06 4.96
CA THR A 41 -14.32 -2.31 5.75
C THR A 41 -14.75 -1.05 5.00
N ILE A 42 -16.01 -0.66 5.16
CA ILE A 42 -16.50 0.56 4.54
C ILE A 42 -15.91 1.77 5.26
N PHE A 43 -15.21 2.60 4.49
CA PHE A 43 -14.67 3.88 4.94
C PHE A 43 -15.70 5.00 4.80
N GLY A 44 -16.43 4.99 3.69
CA GLY A 44 -17.33 6.07 3.36
C GLY A 44 -18.15 5.81 2.11
N TYR A 45 -18.87 6.83 1.69
CA TYR A 45 -19.74 6.78 0.52
C TYR A 45 -19.57 8.04 -0.30
N GLU A 46 -19.46 7.87 -1.61
CA GLU A 46 -19.60 8.97 -2.56
C GLU A 46 -21.06 9.16 -2.95
N SER A 47 -21.52 10.41 -2.89
CA SER A 47 -22.87 10.79 -3.30
C SER A 47 -22.93 11.09 -4.80
N LEU A 48 -23.63 10.25 -5.55
CA LEU A 48 -23.74 10.37 -7.00
C LEU A 48 -25.19 10.65 -7.43
N MET A 49 -25.37 11.67 -8.29
CA MET A 49 -26.69 12.00 -8.84
C MET A 49 -27.19 10.93 -9.83
N ARG A 50 -28.43 10.50 -9.69
CA ARG A 50 -29.14 9.59 -10.60
C ARG A 50 -30.49 10.18 -11.04
N GLY A 51 -31.01 9.70 -12.17
CA GLY A 51 -32.27 10.18 -12.76
C GLY A 51 -32.11 11.37 -13.71
N HIS A 52 -30.88 11.78 -14.05
CA HIS A 52 -30.63 12.86 -15.02
C HIS A 52 -31.04 12.47 -16.46
N ASP A 53 -30.95 11.18 -16.78
CA ASP A 53 -31.41 10.56 -18.02
C ASP A 53 -32.92 10.72 -18.22
N ARG A 54 -33.70 10.56 -17.14
CA ARG A 54 -35.15 10.81 -17.12
C ARG A 54 -35.52 12.28 -17.36
N LEU A 55 -34.56 13.20 -17.19
CA LEU A 55 -34.68 14.63 -17.52
C LEU A 55 -34.14 14.95 -18.93
N GLY A 56 -33.66 13.97 -19.69
CA GLY A 56 -33.16 14.14 -21.06
C GLY A 56 -31.69 14.55 -21.16
N PHE A 57 -30.89 14.29 -20.13
CA PHE A 57 -29.45 14.54 -20.12
C PHE A 57 -28.65 13.24 -20.24
N SER A 58 -27.54 13.28 -20.98
CA SER A 58 -26.64 12.13 -21.19
C SER A 58 -25.83 11.76 -19.95
N ASP A 59 -25.53 12.76 -19.13
CA ASP A 59 -24.66 12.65 -17.97
C ASP A 59 -25.03 13.71 -16.92
N PRO A 60 -24.60 13.54 -15.65
CA PRO A 60 -24.86 14.49 -14.57
C PRO A 60 -24.33 15.91 -14.83
N LEU A 61 -23.17 16.04 -15.46
CA LEU A 61 -22.49 17.33 -15.67
C LEU A 61 -23.27 18.20 -16.66
N ALA A 62 -23.82 17.61 -17.72
CA ALA A 62 -24.65 18.30 -18.69
C ALA A 62 -25.90 18.94 -18.03
N LEU A 63 -26.49 18.29 -17.03
CA LEU A 63 -27.60 18.85 -16.25
C LEU A 63 -27.15 20.04 -15.39
N LEU A 64 -26.01 19.92 -14.72
CA LEU A 64 -25.45 21.01 -13.89
C LEU A 64 -25.06 22.23 -14.74
N ASP A 65 -24.49 22.01 -15.93
CA ASP A 65 -24.17 23.08 -16.88
C ASP A 65 -25.42 23.81 -17.34
N GLN A 66 -26.50 23.08 -17.63
CA GLN A 66 -27.78 23.68 -17.99
C GLN A 66 -28.41 24.45 -16.81
N ALA A 67 -28.33 23.92 -15.60
CA ALA A 67 -28.77 24.60 -14.39
C ALA A 67 -27.96 25.89 -14.13
N ALA A 68 -26.67 25.89 -14.43
CA ALA A 68 -25.81 27.08 -14.34
C ALA A 68 -26.24 28.15 -15.34
N GLN A 69 -26.47 27.78 -16.60
CA GLN A 69 -26.98 28.70 -17.63
C GLN A 69 -28.35 29.28 -17.27
N GLY A 70 -29.20 28.51 -16.58
CA GLY A 70 -30.51 28.95 -16.09
C GLY A 70 -30.49 29.72 -14.76
N GLY A 71 -29.32 29.88 -14.11
CA GLY A 71 -29.23 30.51 -12.79
C GLY A 71 -29.80 29.68 -11.63
N GLU A 72 -30.11 28.40 -11.86
CA GLU A 72 -30.70 27.48 -10.88
C GLU A 72 -29.66 26.58 -10.19
N LEU A 73 -28.39 26.60 -10.60
CA LEU A 73 -27.33 25.72 -10.10
C LEU A 73 -27.27 25.64 -8.56
N LYS A 74 -27.33 26.80 -7.89
CA LYS A 74 -27.33 26.87 -6.42
C LYS A 74 -28.48 26.07 -5.80
N ALA A 75 -29.67 26.14 -6.40
CA ALA A 75 -30.85 25.45 -5.89
C ALA A 75 -30.73 23.93 -6.09
N PHE A 76 -30.17 23.51 -7.24
CA PHE A 76 -29.85 22.11 -7.52
C PHE A 76 -28.86 21.54 -6.51
N GLU A 77 -27.72 22.20 -6.33
CA GLU A 77 -26.68 21.76 -5.39
C GLU A 77 -27.20 21.68 -3.95
N GLN A 78 -27.95 22.69 -3.49
CA GLN A 78 -28.58 22.66 -2.17
C GLN A 78 -29.56 21.48 -2.02
N MET A 79 -30.36 21.20 -3.05
CA MET A 79 -31.28 20.07 -3.02
C MET A 79 -30.54 18.72 -2.99
N LEU A 80 -29.52 18.55 -3.83
CA LEU A 80 -28.73 17.32 -3.91
C LEU A 80 -27.98 17.06 -2.61
N ALA A 81 -27.28 18.07 -2.07
CA ALA A 81 -26.59 17.97 -0.80
C ALA A 81 -27.56 17.67 0.36
N SER A 82 -28.72 18.36 0.44
CA SER A 82 -29.72 18.06 1.48
C SER A 82 -30.27 16.63 1.37
N ARG A 83 -30.47 16.10 0.17
CA ARG A 83 -30.90 14.70 -0.03
C ARG A 83 -29.82 13.71 0.36
N ALA A 84 -28.58 13.97 -0.03
CA ALA A 84 -27.44 13.15 0.35
C ALA A 84 -27.29 13.08 1.87
N LEU A 85 -27.35 14.21 2.57
CA LEU A 85 -27.25 14.24 4.03
C LEU A 85 -28.42 13.54 4.72
N ALA A 86 -29.65 13.79 4.27
CA ALA A 86 -30.83 13.14 4.82
C ALA A 86 -30.79 11.62 4.62
N LYS A 87 -30.27 11.15 3.48
CA LYS A 87 -30.08 9.72 3.21
C LYS A 87 -28.92 9.15 4.03
N PHE A 88 -27.82 9.88 4.14
CA PHE A 88 -26.64 9.48 4.90
C PHE A 88 -26.96 9.28 6.38
N SER A 89 -27.76 10.17 6.98
CA SER A 89 -28.20 10.04 8.39
C SER A 89 -29.10 8.82 8.66
N THR A 90 -29.57 8.10 7.63
CA THR A 90 -30.32 6.84 7.82
C THR A 90 -29.44 5.61 7.91
N LEU A 91 -28.14 5.72 7.59
CA LEU A 91 -27.21 4.61 7.70
C LEU A 91 -26.89 4.33 9.18
N PRO A 92 -26.77 3.06 9.60
CA PRO A 92 -26.53 2.73 11.01
C PRO A 92 -25.22 3.32 11.54
N ASP A 93 -24.16 3.32 10.71
CA ASP A 93 -22.80 3.75 11.09
C ASP A 93 -22.42 5.12 10.53
N PHE A 94 -23.41 5.99 10.25
CA PHE A 94 -23.16 7.31 9.64
C PHE A 94 -22.19 8.18 10.45
N SER A 95 -22.12 7.99 11.77
CA SER A 95 -21.21 8.72 12.65
C SER A 95 -19.75 8.33 12.52
N SER A 96 -19.46 7.18 11.91
CA SER A 96 -18.10 6.67 11.67
C SER A 96 -17.71 6.62 10.19
N ALA A 97 -18.66 6.86 9.29
CA ALA A 97 -18.41 6.90 7.84
C ALA A 97 -18.13 8.33 7.37
N THR A 98 -17.41 8.46 6.25
CA THR A 98 -17.23 9.74 5.56
C THR A 98 -18.17 9.82 4.35
N LEU A 99 -18.93 10.90 4.20
CA LEU A 99 -19.72 11.22 3.01
C LEU A 99 -18.92 12.16 2.10
N PHE A 100 -18.64 11.71 0.88
CA PHE A 100 -17.98 12.50 -0.15
C PHE A 100 -19.02 13.23 -1.01
N LEU A 101 -18.84 14.54 -1.13
CA LEU A 101 -19.71 15.44 -1.86
C LEU A 101 -18.87 16.24 -2.87
N ASN A 102 -19.26 16.20 -4.14
CA ASN A 102 -18.68 17.05 -5.17
C ASN A 102 -18.91 18.54 -4.86
N LEU A 103 -17.87 19.37 -5.04
CA LEU A 103 -17.96 20.83 -4.94
C LEU A 103 -17.87 21.47 -6.33
N ASP A 104 -18.96 22.09 -6.79
CA ASP A 104 -18.95 22.84 -8.04
C ASP A 104 -18.25 24.21 -7.88
N VAL A 105 -17.16 24.38 -8.62
CA VAL A 105 -16.31 25.58 -8.64
C VAL A 105 -17.10 26.86 -8.87
N ARG A 106 -18.16 26.80 -9.69
CA ARG A 106 -19.00 27.96 -10.03
C ARG A 106 -19.76 28.52 -8.83
N LEU A 107 -19.85 27.75 -7.74
CA LEU A 107 -20.50 28.18 -6.50
C LEU A 107 -19.53 28.70 -5.43
N ILE A 108 -18.20 28.67 -5.66
CA ILE A 108 -17.20 29.15 -4.69
C ILE A 108 -17.46 30.59 -4.24
N ALA A 109 -17.80 31.49 -5.18
CA ALA A 109 -18.11 32.89 -4.86
C ALA A 109 -19.33 33.06 -3.92
N GLN A 110 -20.20 32.06 -3.84
CA GLN A 110 -21.35 32.01 -2.92
C GLN A 110 -21.14 31.01 -1.77
N GLY A 111 -19.94 30.45 -1.65
CA GLY A 111 -19.60 29.33 -0.79
C GLY A 111 -19.89 29.62 0.68
N ASP A 112 -19.70 30.86 1.14
CA ASP A 112 -19.94 31.22 2.53
C ASP A 112 -21.39 31.00 2.97
N ALA A 113 -22.34 31.48 2.17
CA ALA A 113 -23.76 31.33 2.47
C ALA A 113 -24.24 29.88 2.31
N ILE A 114 -23.56 29.09 1.48
CA ILE A 114 -23.85 27.65 1.31
C ILE A 114 -23.34 26.89 2.53
N LEU A 115 -22.12 27.17 2.99
CA LEU A 115 -21.53 26.58 4.18
C LEU A 115 -22.35 26.86 5.43
N ASP A 116 -22.81 28.10 5.65
CA ASP A 116 -23.65 28.45 6.79
C ASP A 116 -24.91 27.57 6.88
N LYS A 117 -25.58 27.39 5.74
CA LYS A 117 -26.77 26.53 5.66
C LYS A 117 -26.43 25.07 5.90
N LEU A 118 -25.32 24.60 5.32
CA LEU A 118 -24.87 23.22 5.46
C LEU A 118 -24.52 22.89 6.91
N VAL A 119 -23.71 23.71 7.58
CA VAL A 119 -23.36 23.56 9.00
C VAL A 119 -24.63 23.55 9.86
N GLY A 120 -25.59 24.43 9.57
CA GLY A 120 -26.89 24.43 10.22
C GLY A 120 -27.73 23.17 9.99
N HIS A 121 -27.58 22.49 8.85
CA HIS A 121 -28.22 21.19 8.57
C HIS A 121 -27.51 20.04 9.27
N LEU A 122 -26.18 20.01 9.23
CA LEU A 122 -25.35 19.01 9.91
C LEU A 122 -25.61 19.00 11.41
N ALA A 123 -25.64 20.18 12.04
CA ALA A 123 -25.94 20.32 13.46
C ALA A 123 -27.34 19.79 13.83
N ARG A 124 -28.35 19.99 12.97
CA ARG A 124 -29.71 19.45 13.18
C ARG A 124 -29.79 17.94 12.99
N ALA A 125 -28.94 17.38 12.14
CA ALA A 125 -28.88 15.94 11.86
C ALA A 125 -27.93 15.19 12.81
N GLY A 126 -27.18 15.88 13.66
CA GLY A 126 -26.16 15.27 14.52
C GLY A 126 -24.96 14.72 13.75
N ILE A 127 -24.71 15.22 12.53
CA ILE A 127 -23.57 14.80 11.71
C ILE A 127 -22.41 15.77 11.98
N PRO A 128 -21.23 15.29 12.41
CA PRO A 128 -20.08 16.17 12.58
C PRO A 128 -19.54 16.60 11.20
N PRO A 129 -19.08 17.86 11.03
CA PRO A 129 -18.50 18.30 9.76
C PRO A 129 -17.32 17.46 9.28
N SER A 130 -16.58 16.81 10.19
CA SER A 130 -15.47 15.91 9.85
C SER A 130 -15.90 14.57 9.22
N SER A 131 -17.19 14.24 9.24
CA SER A 131 -17.76 13.14 8.44
C SER A 131 -18.08 13.56 7.00
N ILE A 132 -17.85 14.82 6.61
CA ILE A 132 -18.11 15.30 5.25
C ILE A 132 -16.78 15.63 4.57
N CYS A 133 -16.57 15.08 3.38
CA CYS A 133 -15.45 15.39 2.52
C CYS A 133 -15.94 16.07 1.23
N PHE A 134 -15.34 17.21 0.89
CA PHE A 134 -15.61 17.87 -0.38
C PHE A 134 -14.58 17.47 -1.43
N GLU A 135 -15.07 17.04 -2.59
CA GLU A 135 -14.24 16.72 -3.75
C GLU A 135 -14.10 17.95 -4.64
N LEU A 136 -12.86 18.34 -4.89
CA LEU A 136 -12.48 19.46 -5.75
C LEU A 136 -12.25 18.93 -7.15
N SER A 137 -13.11 19.32 -8.09
CA SER A 137 -12.93 18.99 -9.51
C SER A 137 -11.93 19.93 -10.18
N GLU A 138 -11.08 19.35 -11.00
CA GLU A 138 -10.13 19.90 -11.95
C GLU A 138 -10.77 20.56 -13.19
N ARG A 139 -12.06 20.29 -13.46
CA ARG A 139 -12.78 20.80 -14.65
C ARG A 139 -12.75 22.32 -14.78
N PHE A 140 -12.55 23.03 -13.66
CA PHE A 140 -12.34 24.47 -13.62
C PHE A 140 -11.10 24.79 -12.77
N ASP A 141 -10.36 25.84 -13.12
CA ASP A 141 -9.23 26.30 -12.30
C ASP A 141 -9.76 26.93 -11.00
N ASN A 142 -9.88 26.09 -9.97
CA ASN A 142 -10.27 26.48 -8.62
C ASN A 142 -9.43 27.65 -8.09
N THR A 143 -8.12 27.62 -8.37
CA THR A 143 -7.16 28.58 -7.82
C THR A 143 -7.23 29.95 -8.48
N SER A 144 -7.90 30.05 -9.63
CA SER A 144 -8.16 31.33 -10.30
C SER A 144 -9.26 32.15 -9.62
N VAL A 145 -10.08 31.51 -8.76
CA VAL A 145 -11.19 32.18 -8.06
C VAL A 145 -10.66 32.85 -6.78
N PRO A 146 -10.77 34.18 -6.62
CA PRO A 146 -10.22 34.90 -5.47
C PRO A 146 -10.71 34.39 -4.10
N GLU A 147 -11.96 33.98 -4.02
CA GLU A 147 -12.60 33.51 -2.80
C GLU A 147 -12.21 32.08 -2.40
N PHE A 148 -11.55 31.32 -3.29
CA PHE A 148 -11.26 29.89 -3.08
C PHE A 148 -10.42 29.65 -1.82
N THR A 149 -9.30 30.37 -1.67
CA THR A 149 -8.40 30.21 -0.51
C THR A 149 -9.11 30.49 0.81
N THR A 150 -9.96 31.52 0.86
CA THR A 150 -10.74 31.87 2.05
C THR A 150 -11.79 30.80 2.36
N LEU A 151 -12.46 30.27 1.33
CA LEU A 151 -13.44 29.21 1.47
C LEU A 151 -12.81 27.92 2.03
N ILE A 152 -11.67 27.49 1.47
CA ILE A 152 -10.93 26.31 1.92
C ILE A 152 -10.48 26.46 3.37
N ALA A 153 -9.88 27.61 3.73
CA ALA A 153 -9.48 27.87 5.11
C ALA A 153 -10.68 27.81 6.08
N ARG A 154 -11.84 28.30 5.65
CA ARG A 154 -13.07 28.23 6.43
C ARG A 154 -13.58 26.79 6.55
N MET A 155 -13.63 26.02 5.45
CA MET A 155 -14.04 24.61 5.47
C MET A 155 -13.20 23.81 6.46
N ARG A 156 -11.88 24.01 6.45
CA ARG A 156 -10.96 23.39 7.41
C ARG A 156 -11.25 23.81 8.85
N LYS A 157 -11.56 25.09 9.08
CA LYS A 157 -11.90 25.60 10.43
C LYS A 157 -13.17 24.96 10.99
N GLU A 158 -14.17 24.71 10.15
CA GLU A 158 -15.41 24.02 10.53
C GLU A 158 -15.20 22.50 10.71
N GLY A 159 -14.07 21.95 10.25
CA GLY A 159 -13.70 20.54 10.40
C GLY A 159 -13.96 19.66 9.17
N PHE A 160 -14.39 20.25 8.04
CA PHE A 160 -14.59 19.52 6.79
C PHE A 160 -13.29 18.91 6.25
N LYS A 161 -13.42 17.74 5.62
CA LYS A 161 -12.33 17.10 4.85
C LYS A 161 -12.35 17.56 3.40
N LEU A 162 -11.21 17.47 2.71
CA LEU A 162 -11.05 17.87 1.33
C LEU A 162 -10.35 16.78 0.51
N ALA A 163 -10.79 16.58 -0.73
CA ALA A 163 -10.21 15.65 -1.68
C ALA A 163 -9.95 16.32 -3.03
N ILE A 164 -8.90 15.89 -3.74
CA ILE A 164 -8.80 16.12 -5.19
C ILE A 164 -9.49 14.96 -5.90
N ASP A 165 -10.37 15.29 -6.84
CA ASP A 165 -11.04 14.32 -7.72
C ASP A 165 -10.28 14.18 -9.05
N ASP A 166 -10.42 13.04 -9.72
CA ASP A 166 -9.86 12.75 -11.06
C ASP A 166 -8.36 13.10 -11.24
N PHE A 167 -7.51 12.78 -10.25
CA PHE A 167 -6.09 13.16 -10.28
C PHE A 167 -5.35 12.58 -11.49
N GLY A 168 -4.77 13.47 -12.31
CA GLY A 168 -3.98 13.13 -13.48
C GLY A 168 -4.74 13.21 -14.80
N ALA A 169 -6.03 13.56 -14.78
CA ALA A 169 -6.84 13.78 -15.98
C ALA A 169 -6.72 15.21 -16.55
N GLY A 170 -6.21 16.18 -15.78
CA GLY A 170 -6.29 17.61 -16.11
C GLY A 170 -5.03 18.44 -15.81
N HIS A 171 -5.26 19.74 -15.59
CA HIS A 171 -4.23 20.74 -15.32
C HIS A 171 -4.57 21.50 -14.03
N GLY A 172 -3.84 21.24 -12.95
CA GLY A 172 -3.91 22.03 -11.70
C GLY A 172 -3.96 21.22 -10.41
N GLU A 173 -4.12 19.90 -10.51
CA GLU A 173 -4.21 18.96 -9.39
C GLU A 173 -2.93 18.95 -8.57
N MET A 174 -1.76 19.00 -9.24
CA MET A 174 -0.48 19.11 -8.55
C MET A 174 -0.34 20.43 -7.78
N LYS A 175 -0.92 21.52 -8.31
CA LYS A 175 -0.95 22.81 -7.61
C LYS A 175 -1.85 22.74 -6.38
N LEU A 176 -3.03 22.13 -6.51
CA LEU A 176 -3.92 21.89 -5.37
C LEU A 176 -3.23 21.05 -4.29
N LEU A 177 -2.53 19.99 -4.70
CA LEU A 177 -1.80 19.08 -3.82
C LEU A 177 -0.68 19.79 -3.04
N CYS A 178 0.03 20.71 -3.68
CA CYS A 178 1.13 21.46 -3.06
C CYS A 178 0.66 22.63 -2.19
N ASP A 179 -0.37 23.36 -2.62
CA ASP A 179 -0.72 24.66 -2.03
C ASP A 179 -1.78 24.56 -0.91
N PHE A 180 -2.50 23.43 -0.81
CA PHE A 180 -3.63 23.29 0.11
C PHE A 180 -3.58 22.02 0.98
N PRO A 181 -4.07 22.09 2.23
CA PRO A 181 -4.11 20.94 3.13
C PRO A 181 -5.28 20.01 2.76
N LEU A 182 -4.98 18.98 1.98
CA LEU A 182 -5.94 17.97 1.52
C LEU A 182 -5.86 16.71 2.38
N ASP A 183 -6.98 15.97 2.45
CA ASP A 183 -7.07 14.72 3.19
C ASP A 183 -6.97 13.51 2.25
N TYR A 184 -7.51 13.62 1.04
CA TYR A 184 -7.53 12.56 0.04
C TYR A 184 -7.11 13.02 -1.35
N LEU A 185 -6.53 12.09 -2.11
CA LEU A 185 -6.26 12.19 -3.53
C LEU A 185 -6.92 10.99 -4.21
N LYS A 186 -7.86 11.24 -5.12
CA LYS A 186 -8.54 10.20 -5.89
C LYS A 186 -7.83 10.03 -7.24
N ILE A 187 -7.26 8.85 -7.49
CA ILE A 187 -6.61 8.51 -8.76
C ILE A 187 -7.69 8.08 -9.74
N ASP A 188 -7.79 8.80 -10.86
CA ASP A 188 -8.79 8.53 -11.90
C ASP A 188 -8.68 7.10 -12.46
N ARG A 189 -9.83 6.55 -12.86
CA ARG A 189 -9.97 5.22 -13.47
C ARG A 189 -9.03 5.03 -14.66
N HIS A 190 -8.66 6.08 -15.39
CA HIS A 190 -7.76 6.00 -16.53
C HIS A 190 -6.39 5.42 -16.14
N PHE A 191 -5.90 5.73 -14.93
CA PHE A 191 -4.63 5.21 -14.43
C PHE A 191 -4.77 3.80 -13.84
N ILE A 192 -5.94 3.47 -13.30
CA ILE A 192 -6.21 2.19 -12.66
C ILE A 192 -6.49 1.08 -13.69
N THR A 193 -7.22 1.40 -14.76
CA THR A 193 -7.60 0.40 -15.77
C THR A 193 -6.36 -0.26 -16.39
N GLY A 194 -6.18 -1.56 -16.20
CA GLY A 194 -5.04 -2.33 -16.70
C GLY A 194 -3.70 -2.00 -16.03
N VAL A 195 -3.71 -1.46 -14.80
CA VAL A 195 -2.49 -1.18 -14.04
C VAL A 195 -1.68 -2.44 -13.72
N ASP A 196 -2.32 -3.61 -13.66
CA ASP A 196 -1.71 -4.90 -13.36
C ASP A 196 -0.67 -5.37 -14.41
N HIS A 197 -0.83 -4.99 -15.67
CA HIS A 197 0.00 -5.50 -16.78
C HIS A 197 0.67 -4.39 -17.62
N LEU A 198 0.44 -3.11 -17.32
CA LEU A 198 1.04 -1.98 -18.03
C LEU A 198 2.16 -1.33 -17.19
N PRO A 199 3.45 -1.60 -17.47
CA PRO A 199 4.57 -1.13 -16.62
C PRO A 199 4.61 0.39 -16.43
N ARG A 200 4.20 1.15 -17.46
CA ARG A 200 4.13 2.61 -17.36
C ARG A 200 3.07 3.07 -16.36
N LYS A 201 1.89 2.44 -16.34
CA LYS A 201 0.85 2.76 -15.36
C LYS A 201 1.27 2.34 -13.96
N GLN A 202 1.90 1.18 -13.82
CA GLN A 202 2.47 0.73 -12.54
C GLN A 202 3.41 1.76 -11.93
N HIS A 203 4.37 2.23 -12.74
CA HIS A 203 5.33 3.24 -12.28
C HIS A 203 4.64 4.54 -11.87
N LEU A 204 3.71 5.05 -12.69
CA LEU A 204 2.99 6.30 -12.41
C LEU A 204 2.14 6.20 -11.13
N VAL A 205 1.33 5.15 -10.99
CA VAL A 205 0.47 4.97 -9.80
C VAL A 205 1.34 4.84 -8.55
N ARG A 206 2.41 4.05 -8.59
CA ARG A 206 3.35 3.92 -7.46
C ARG A 206 3.98 5.26 -7.07
N SER A 207 4.39 6.07 -8.05
CA SER A 207 4.94 7.40 -7.79
C SER A 207 3.90 8.36 -7.19
N ILE A 208 2.66 8.34 -7.70
CA ILE A 208 1.56 9.17 -7.17
C ILE A 208 1.28 8.81 -5.72
N VAL A 209 1.18 7.51 -5.42
CA VAL A 209 0.94 7.03 -4.04
C VAL A 209 2.05 7.51 -3.11
N ASN A 210 3.31 7.32 -3.50
CA ASN A 210 4.44 7.76 -2.68
C ASN A 210 4.43 9.28 -2.44
N ILE A 211 4.15 10.09 -3.46
CA ILE A 211 4.07 11.56 -3.31
C ILE A 211 2.95 11.94 -2.34
N ALA A 212 1.76 11.36 -2.50
CA ALA A 212 0.62 11.63 -1.62
C ALA A 212 0.96 11.31 -0.16
N HIS A 213 1.53 10.14 0.09
CA HIS A 213 1.92 9.71 1.43
C HIS A 213 2.99 10.59 2.07
N VAL A 214 4.01 11.02 1.30
CA VAL A 214 5.02 11.97 1.78
C VAL A 214 4.39 13.30 2.20
N LEU A 215 3.31 13.71 1.55
CA LEU A 215 2.53 14.91 1.89
C LEU A 215 1.47 14.67 2.98
N GLY A 216 1.37 13.45 3.51
CA GLY A 216 0.36 13.08 4.52
C GLY A 216 -1.06 12.96 3.94
N VAL A 217 -1.21 12.81 2.63
CA VAL A 217 -2.48 12.68 1.91
C VAL A 217 -2.76 11.21 1.63
N ARG A 218 -3.99 10.76 1.88
CA ARG A 218 -4.43 9.38 1.62
C ARG A 218 -4.88 9.22 0.18
N VAL A 219 -4.70 8.02 -0.37
CA VAL A 219 -5.02 7.75 -1.77
C VAL A 219 -6.26 6.88 -1.90
N ILE A 220 -7.14 7.27 -2.82
CA ILE A 220 -8.30 6.51 -3.25
C ILE A 220 -8.08 6.08 -4.70
N ALA A 221 -8.05 4.79 -5.01
CA ALA A 221 -8.04 4.32 -6.39
C ALA A 221 -9.47 4.12 -6.90
N GLU A 222 -9.82 4.79 -8.00
CA GLU A 222 -11.15 4.70 -8.60
C GLU A 222 -11.23 3.73 -9.77
N GLY A 223 -12.45 3.25 -10.02
CA GLY A 223 -12.75 2.42 -11.18
C GLY A 223 -12.08 1.04 -11.14
N ILE A 224 -11.85 0.48 -9.95
CA ILE A 224 -11.34 -0.89 -9.83
C ILE A 224 -12.42 -1.88 -10.28
N GLU A 225 -12.14 -2.63 -11.34
CA GLU A 225 -13.07 -3.60 -11.93
C GLU A 225 -12.60 -5.04 -11.81
N THR A 226 -11.28 -5.27 -11.69
CA THR A 226 -10.69 -6.61 -11.62
C THR A 226 -9.89 -6.88 -10.35
N GLU A 227 -9.80 -8.15 -9.94
CA GLU A 227 -8.98 -8.54 -8.79
C GLU A 227 -7.49 -8.23 -9.00
N ALA A 228 -7.00 -8.32 -10.23
CA ALA A 228 -5.61 -8.01 -10.56
C ALA A 228 -5.28 -6.53 -10.32
N GLU A 229 -6.11 -5.61 -10.82
CA GLU A 229 -5.98 -4.17 -10.57
C GLU A 229 -6.01 -3.87 -9.06
N PHE A 230 -6.95 -4.48 -8.34
CA PHE A 230 -7.05 -4.33 -6.88
C PHE A 230 -5.78 -4.78 -6.17
N LEU A 231 -5.24 -5.96 -6.51
CA LEU A 231 -4.02 -6.48 -5.92
C LEU A 231 -2.83 -5.55 -6.18
N THR A 232 -2.70 -5.04 -7.40
CA THR A 232 -1.64 -4.10 -7.79
C THR A 232 -1.77 -2.77 -7.06
N CYS A 233 -2.97 -2.18 -6.99
CA CYS A 233 -3.22 -0.95 -6.21
C CYS A 233 -2.86 -1.12 -4.74
N ARG A 234 -3.27 -2.25 -4.14
CA ARG A 234 -2.95 -2.56 -2.75
C ARG A 234 -1.45 -2.75 -2.53
N GLU A 235 -0.76 -3.43 -3.45
CA GLU A 235 0.71 -3.60 -3.39
C GLU A 235 1.44 -2.24 -3.44
N PHE A 236 0.91 -1.27 -4.17
CA PHE A 236 1.49 0.07 -4.24
C PHE A 236 1.19 0.95 -3.04
N GLY A 237 0.40 0.46 -2.07
CA GLY A 237 0.05 1.19 -0.85
C GLY A 237 -1.19 2.08 -0.99
N VAL A 238 -2.06 1.85 -1.97
CA VAL A 238 -3.34 2.57 -2.03
C VAL A 238 -4.16 2.30 -0.76
N ASP A 239 -4.58 3.36 -0.06
CA ASP A 239 -5.28 3.26 1.22
C ASP A 239 -6.75 2.81 1.06
N LEU A 240 -7.44 3.41 0.10
CA LEU A 240 -8.87 3.24 -0.13
C LEU A 240 -9.15 2.89 -1.59
N VAL A 241 -10.20 2.10 -1.82
CA VAL A 241 -10.59 1.68 -3.17
C VAL A 241 -12.07 1.88 -3.43
N GLN A 242 -12.38 2.19 -4.68
CA GLN A 242 -13.73 2.34 -5.19
C GLN A 242 -13.83 1.78 -6.61
N GLY A 243 -14.93 1.10 -6.92
CA GLY A 243 -15.09 0.47 -8.24
C GLY A 243 -16.11 -0.65 -8.24
N TRP A 244 -16.38 -1.19 -9.42
CA TRP A 244 -17.41 -2.23 -9.59
C TRP A 244 -17.04 -3.58 -8.99
N LEU A 245 -15.74 -3.85 -8.79
CA LEU A 245 -15.30 -5.02 -8.02
C LEU A 245 -15.80 -4.97 -6.57
N ILE A 246 -15.93 -3.76 -6.01
CA ILE A 246 -16.39 -3.52 -4.65
C ILE A 246 -17.92 -3.52 -4.64
N ALA A 247 -18.51 -2.48 -5.23
CA ALA A 247 -19.94 -2.30 -5.35
C ALA A 247 -20.26 -1.21 -6.38
N ARG A 248 -21.38 -1.41 -7.10
CA ARG A 248 -21.94 -0.37 -7.97
C ARG A 248 -22.69 0.68 -7.13
N PRO A 249 -22.80 1.93 -7.61
CA PRO A 249 -23.64 2.95 -6.99
C PRO A 249 -25.10 2.48 -6.84
N THR A 250 -25.67 2.59 -5.64
CA THR A 250 -27.07 2.18 -5.39
C THR A 250 -27.91 3.28 -4.75
N VAL A 251 -29.17 3.36 -5.17
CA VAL A 251 -30.18 4.23 -4.54
C VAL A 251 -30.81 3.58 -3.30
N PHE A 252 -30.63 2.28 -3.08
CA PHE A 252 -31.20 1.53 -1.97
C PHE A 252 -30.16 1.28 -0.88
N THR A 253 -30.30 1.97 0.27
CA THR A 253 -29.35 1.80 1.40
C THR A 253 -29.38 0.39 2.00
N SER A 254 -30.48 -0.35 1.86
CA SER A 254 -30.60 -1.74 2.30
C SER A 254 -29.68 -2.72 1.55
N GLU A 255 -29.14 -2.32 0.39
CA GLU A 255 -28.21 -3.13 -0.39
C GLU A 255 -26.74 -2.93 0.04
N LEU A 256 -26.48 -1.97 0.95
CA LEU A 256 -25.14 -1.66 1.44
C LEU A 256 -24.82 -2.54 2.66
N PRO A 257 -23.90 -3.52 2.54
CA PRO A 257 -23.46 -4.31 3.69
C PRO A 257 -22.57 -3.46 4.61
N GLU A 258 -22.27 -3.93 5.83
CA GLU A 258 -21.33 -3.24 6.74
C GLU A 258 -19.85 -3.38 6.29
N SER A 259 -19.54 -4.42 5.53
CA SER A 259 -18.20 -4.68 4.98
C SER A 259 -18.27 -5.55 3.73
N PHE A 260 -17.16 -5.66 3.02
CA PHE A 260 -17.00 -6.51 1.83
C PHE A 260 -15.97 -7.62 2.09
N PRO A 261 -16.40 -8.77 2.66
CA PRO A 261 -15.46 -9.84 3.04
C PRO A 261 -14.67 -10.43 1.88
N HIS A 262 -15.18 -10.33 0.64
CA HIS A 262 -14.44 -10.79 -0.54
C HIS A 262 -13.18 -9.97 -0.79
N ILE A 263 -13.20 -8.67 -0.49
CA ILE A 263 -12.03 -7.78 -0.58
C ILE A 263 -10.93 -8.20 0.39
N ASN A 264 -11.31 -8.54 1.64
CA ASN A 264 -10.35 -9.06 2.62
C ASN A 264 -9.75 -10.40 2.18
N ARG A 265 -10.55 -11.27 1.54
CA ARG A 265 -10.13 -12.60 1.08
C ARG A 265 -9.17 -12.56 -0.10
N ILE A 266 -9.27 -11.55 -0.96
CA ILE A 266 -8.38 -11.40 -2.12
C ILE A 266 -6.94 -11.19 -1.62
N GLY A 267 -6.06 -12.15 -1.90
CA GLY A 267 -4.66 -12.17 -1.47
C GLY A 267 -4.38 -12.60 -0.03
N VAL A 268 -5.32 -13.28 0.66
CA VAL A 268 -5.06 -13.89 2.00
C VAL A 268 -3.94 -14.94 1.95
N ALA A 269 -3.75 -15.62 0.83
CA ALA A 269 -2.63 -16.53 0.64
C ALA A 269 -1.26 -15.83 0.82
N ARG A 270 -1.14 -14.54 0.49
CA ARG A 270 0.06 -13.70 0.73
C ARG A 270 0.12 -13.11 2.16
N ARG A 271 -0.97 -13.15 2.94
CA ARG A 271 -1.08 -12.53 4.29
C ARG A 271 -0.76 -13.47 5.46
N ASN A 272 -0.74 -14.78 5.25
CA ASN A 272 -0.57 -15.71 6.38
C ASN A 272 0.85 -15.74 6.99
N SER A 273 1.80 -14.95 6.46
CA SER A 273 3.00 -14.57 7.20
C SER A 273 2.88 -13.12 7.63
N GLN A 274 2.66 -12.87 8.93
CA GLN A 274 2.98 -11.56 9.51
C GLN A 274 4.40 -11.21 9.07
N THR A 275 4.58 -10.07 8.42
CA THR A 275 5.91 -9.65 7.98
C THR A 275 6.78 -9.45 9.22
N LEU A 276 8.08 -9.64 9.08
CA LEU A 276 8.99 -9.41 10.19
C LEU A 276 8.85 -7.98 10.71
N ASP A 277 8.65 -7.02 9.82
CA ASP A 277 8.39 -5.61 10.13
C ASP A 277 7.14 -5.45 10.98
N GLU A 278 5.99 -5.99 10.58
CA GLU A 278 4.75 -5.88 11.37
C GLU A 278 4.94 -6.42 12.80
N ILE A 279 5.60 -7.57 12.95
CA ILE A 279 5.86 -8.17 14.27
C ILE A 279 6.73 -7.26 15.14
N LEU A 280 7.79 -6.69 14.54
CA LEU A 280 8.72 -5.83 15.26
C LEU A 280 8.08 -4.49 15.61
N ILE A 281 7.37 -3.87 14.67
CA ILE A 281 6.65 -2.61 14.87
C ILE A 281 5.62 -2.77 15.99
N ARG A 282 4.79 -3.82 15.94
CA ARG A 282 3.74 -4.08 16.96
C ARG A 282 4.28 -4.18 18.38
N ARG A 283 5.53 -4.62 18.57
CA ARG A 283 6.17 -4.71 19.90
C ARG A 283 6.56 -3.36 20.48
N GLU A 284 6.85 -2.38 19.61
CA GLU A 284 7.31 -1.06 20.01
C GLU A 284 6.21 0.01 19.95
N ILE A 285 4.96 -0.39 19.68
CA ILE A 285 3.81 0.54 19.68
C ILE A 285 3.54 1.04 21.08
N GLU A 286 3.56 2.36 21.23
CA GLU A 286 3.10 3.04 22.43
C GLU A 286 1.65 3.52 22.25
N ARG A 287 0.77 3.15 23.19
CA ARG A 287 -0.63 3.59 23.19
C ARG A 287 -0.82 4.77 24.13
N LEU A 288 -0.72 5.97 23.57
CA LEU A 288 -1.04 7.19 24.28
C LEU A 288 -2.56 7.43 24.38
N PRO A 289 -3.02 8.12 25.43
CA PRO A 289 -4.35 8.75 25.46
C PRO A 289 -4.56 9.65 24.25
N THR A 290 -5.81 9.79 23.79
CA THR A 290 -6.14 10.57 22.60
C THR A 290 -7.08 11.72 22.93
N VAL A 291 -7.03 12.76 22.10
CA VAL A 291 -7.95 13.90 22.12
C VAL A 291 -8.83 13.83 20.89
N PHE A 292 -10.11 14.15 21.00
CA PHE A 292 -10.98 14.29 19.84
C PHE A 292 -11.05 15.74 19.33
N GLU A 293 -11.25 15.93 18.03
CA GLU A 293 -11.39 17.27 17.42
C GLU A 293 -12.49 18.13 18.06
N HIS A 294 -13.52 17.49 18.59
CA HIS A 294 -14.67 18.12 19.24
C HIS A 294 -14.49 18.30 20.76
N ASP A 295 -13.36 17.87 21.32
CA ASP A 295 -13.06 18.08 22.73
C ASP A 295 -12.88 19.57 23.05
N SER A 296 -13.06 19.92 24.32
CA SER A 296 -12.77 21.28 24.78
C SER A 296 -11.28 21.44 25.06
N VAL A 297 -10.72 22.62 24.80
CA VAL A 297 -9.31 22.91 25.14
C VAL A 297 -9.04 22.69 26.65
N ASP A 298 -10.04 22.92 27.51
CA ASP A 298 -9.96 22.65 28.96
C ASP A 298 -9.71 21.16 29.27
N SER A 299 -10.39 20.25 28.56
CA SER A 299 -10.16 18.81 28.71
C SER A 299 -8.75 18.40 28.27
N VAL A 300 -8.22 19.02 27.21
CA VAL A 300 -6.84 18.79 26.74
C VAL A 300 -5.83 19.30 27.76
N PHE A 301 -6.08 20.45 28.40
CA PHE A 301 -5.23 20.93 29.49
C PHE A 301 -5.18 19.96 30.66
N GLU A 302 -6.33 19.44 31.08
CA GLU A 302 -6.39 18.44 32.14
C GLU A 302 -5.66 17.15 31.73
N LEU A 303 -5.69 16.79 30.45
CA LEU A 303 -4.93 15.66 29.92
C LEU A 303 -3.42 15.87 30.06
N PHE A 304 -2.87 17.01 29.62
CA PHE A 304 -1.45 17.34 29.81
C PHE A 304 -1.07 17.43 31.29
N ARG A 305 -1.92 18.04 32.12
CA ARG A 305 -1.67 18.16 33.57
C ARG A 305 -1.55 16.81 34.27
N ARG A 306 -2.35 15.82 33.85
CA ARG A 306 -2.29 14.45 34.37
C ARG A 306 -1.08 13.67 33.86
N ASN A 307 -0.44 14.13 32.80
CA ASN A 307 0.64 13.44 32.10
C ASN A 307 1.83 14.41 31.84
N PRO A 308 2.52 14.90 32.88
CA PRO A 308 3.50 15.99 32.76
C PRO A 308 4.78 15.63 31.99
N GLN A 309 5.02 14.34 31.73
CA GLN A 309 6.16 13.87 30.93
C GLN A 309 5.82 13.77 29.44
N GLN A 310 4.55 13.93 29.07
CA GLN A 310 4.09 13.78 27.71
C GLN A 310 4.09 15.14 26.99
N ALA A 311 4.84 15.24 25.90
CA ALA A 311 4.95 16.49 25.14
C ALA A 311 3.80 16.72 24.15
N PHE A 312 3.12 15.65 23.73
CA PHE A 312 2.03 15.71 22.76
C PHE A 312 1.03 14.56 22.93
N PHE A 313 -0.18 14.74 22.40
CA PHE A 313 -1.19 13.68 22.30
C PHE A 313 -1.71 13.55 20.86
N PRO A 314 -2.02 12.33 20.39
CA PRO A 314 -2.70 12.13 19.12
C PRO A 314 -4.10 12.74 19.14
N VAL A 315 -4.44 13.42 18.06
CA VAL A 315 -5.78 14.00 17.86
C VAL A 315 -6.54 13.15 16.86
N LEU A 316 -7.76 12.75 17.22
CA LEU A 316 -8.64 11.93 16.41
C LEU A 316 -9.88 12.71 15.97
N ASN A 317 -10.43 12.36 14.81
CA ASN A 317 -11.77 12.81 14.43
C ASN A 317 -12.86 11.93 15.09
N ALA A 318 -14.13 12.24 14.82
CA ALA A 318 -15.28 11.48 15.35
C ALA A 318 -15.25 9.98 14.97
N ASN A 319 -14.60 9.63 13.86
CA ASN A 319 -14.49 8.25 13.38
C ASN A 319 -13.35 7.47 14.08
N GLY A 320 -12.54 8.12 14.92
CA GLY A 320 -11.34 7.54 15.53
C GLY A 320 -10.13 7.49 14.59
N GLU A 321 -10.18 8.21 13.47
CA GLU A 321 -9.04 8.36 12.56
C GLU A 321 -8.10 9.45 13.09
N PRO A 322 -6.78 9.23 13.06
CA PRO A 322 -5.83 10.25 13.48
C PRO A 322 -5.78 11.41 12.49
N ARG A 323 -5.60 12.61 13.05
CA ARG A 323 -5.50 13.88 12.33
C ARG A 323 -4.12 14.53 12.46
N GLY A 324 -3.32 14.03 13.39
CA GLY A 324 -2.03 14.60 13.76
C GLY A 324 -1.87 14.57 15.27
N VAL A 325 -1.06 15.49 15.78
CA VAL A 325 -0.77 15.60 17.21
C VAL A 325 -1.07 17.01 17.72
N ILE A 326 -1.51 17.11 18.96
CA ILE A 326 -1.53 18.37 19.69
C ILE A 326 -0.32 18.42 20.61
N ASN A 327 0.50 19.45 20.44
CA ASN A 327 1.68 19.66 21.28
C ASN A 327 1.38 20.59 22.46
N GLU A 328 2.04 20.33 23.59
CA GLU A 328 1.90 21.14 24.80
C GLU A 328 2.26 22.62 24.55
N TYR A 329 3.24 22.89 23.68
CA TYR A 329 3.73 24.26 23.44
C TYR A 329 2.65 25.17 22.83
N HIS A 330 1.72 24.65 22.03
CA HIS A 330 0.59 25.42 21.50
C HIS A 330 -0.31 25.97 22.59
N LEU A 331 -0.35 25.26 23.72
CA LEU A 331 -1.19 25.58 24.85
C LEU A 331 -0.46 26.46 25.89
N LYS A 332 0.88 26.52 25.86
CA LYS A 332 1.69 27.33 26.79
C LYS A 332 1.32 28.81 26.76
N GLU A 333 1.06 29.37 25.58
CA GLU A 333 0.69 30.79 25.47
C GLU A 333 -0.61 31.15 26.20
N TYR A 334 -1.51 30.18 26.39
CA TYR A 334 -2.77 30.34 27.11
C TYR A 334 -2.64 30.03 28.60
N ILE A 335 -1.70 29.16 29.00
CA ILE A 335 -1.42 28.83 30.41
C ILE A 335 -0.79 30.01 31.14
N TYR A 336 0.19 30.66 30.51
CA TYR A 336 1.03 31.65 31.19
C TYR A 336 0.52 33.10 31.10
N ARG A 337 -0.58 33.36 30.38
CA ARG A 337 -1.18 34.70 30.30
C ARG A 337 -2.33 34.88 31.30
N PRO A 338 -2.41 36.03 32.01
CA PRO A 338 -3.58 36.37 32.82
C PRO A 338 -4.85 36.29 31.96
N PHE A 339 -5.91 35.67 32.48
CA PHE A 339 -7.19 35.44 31.78
C PHE A 339 -7.13 34.55 30.52
N GLY A 340 -6.02 33.85 30.24
CA GLY A 340 -5.90 32.96 29.07
C GLY A 340 -6.93 31.81 29.05
N ARG A 341 -7.24 31.25 30.22
CA ARG A 341 -8.33 30.27 30.39
C ARG A 341 -9.72 30.87 30.16
N ASP A 342 -9.93 32.13 30.52
CA ASP A 342 -11.22 32.81 30.36
C ASP A 342 -11.44 33.25 28.91
N LEU A 343 -10.36 33.54 28.17
CA LEU A 343 -10.38 33.79 26.73
C LEU A 343 -10.85 32.56 25.93
N LEU A 344 -10.41 31.37 26.32
CA LEU A 344 -10.83 30.11 25.68
C LEU A 344 -12.29 29.73 25.96
N LYS A 345 -12.87 30.25 27.06
CA LYS A 345 -14.30 30.07 27.40
C LYS A 345 -15.22 31.06 26.67
N ASN A 346 -14.66 32.04 25.97
CA ASN A 346 -15.44 33.04 25.27
C ASN A 346 -15.89 32.47 23.90
N LYS A 347 -17.20 32.37 23.66
CA LYS A 347 -17.78 31.86 22.40
C LYS A 347 -17.27 32.55 21.13
N ILE A 348 -16.75 33.77 21.25
CA ILE A 348 -16.17 34.53 20.11
C ILE A 348 -14.79 33.98 19.71
N TYR A 349 -14.06 33.36 20.64
CA TYR A 349 -12.70 32.86 20.49
C TYR A 349 -12.58 31.35 20.67
N GLU A 350 -13.70 30.63 20.71
CA GLU A 350 -13.75 29.17 20.81
C GLU A 350 -13.07 28.58 19.55
N ARG A 351 -11.76 28.31 19.68
CA ARG A 351 -10.99 27.59 18.66
C ARG A 351 -11.18 26.11 18.93
N THR A 352 -11.65 25.38 17.93
CA THR A 352 -11.72 23.91 17.95
C THR A 352 -10.33 23.31 18.09
N ILE A 353 -10.23 22.09 18.61
CA ILE A 353 -8.93 21.40 18.74
C ILE A 353 -8.22 21.32 17.39
N SER A 354 -8.96 21.19 16.29
CA SER A 354 -8.46 21.20 14.92
C SER A 354 -7.52 22.37 14.59
N HIS A 355 -7.63 23.51 15.29
CA HIS A 355 -6.74 24.66 15.09
C HIS A 355 -5.32 24.46 15.66
N PHE A 356 -5.17 23.57 16.63
CA PHE A 356 -3.93 23.32 17.37
C PHE A 356 -3.25 21.99 16.97
N VAL A 357 -3.76 21.34 15.91
CA VAL A 357 -3.23 20.07 15.41
C VAL A 357 -2.05 20.35 14.49
N ASP A 358 -0.90 19.81 14.86
CA ASP A 358 0.26 19.71 13.97
C ASP A 358 0.16 18.42 13.15
N ALA A 359 0.59 18.50 11.89
CA ALA A 359 0.68 17.33 11.02
C ALA A 359 1.70 16.33 11.59
N ALA A 360 1.33 15.06 11.58
CA ALA A 360 2.23 13.94 11.88
C ALA A 360 2.08 12.87 10.80
N PRO A 361 3.16 12.14 10.44
CA PRO A 361 3.05 11.02 9.53
C PRO A 361 2.08 9.98 10.10
N ILE A 362 1.12 9.53 9.29
CA ILE A 362 0.11 8.53 9.65
C ILE A 362 0.26 7.36 8.69
N VAL A 363 0.47 6.16 9.23
CA VAL A 363 0.78 4.98 8.41
C VAL A 363 0.08 3.72 8.96
N GLY A 364 -0.31 2.81 8.07
CA GLY A 364 -0.82 1.49 8.43
C GLY A 364 0.20 0.61 9.17
N LEU A 365 -0.29 -0.33 9.98
CA LEU A 365 0.56 -1.31 10.69
C LEU A 365 1.28 -2.30 9.76
N ASP A 366 0.83 -2.41 8.53
CA ASP A 366 1.35 -3.26 7.47
C ASP A 366 2.51 -2.62 6.69
N ALA A 367 2.90 -1.38 7.01
CA ALA A 367 3.99 -0.69 6.34
C ALA A 367 5.38 -1.25 6.69
N ASP A 368 6.32 -1.08 5.75
CA ASP A 368 7.72 -1.47 5.90
C ASP A 368 8.49 -0.51 6.82
N ALA A 369 9.41 -1.05 7.64
CA ALA A 369 10.15 -0.26 8.61
C ALA A 369 11.09 0.78 7.97
N ASP A 370 11.66 0.50 6.80
CA ASP A 370 12.53 1.44 6.08
C ASP A 370 11.68 2.58 5.49
N GLN A 371 10.48 2.27 5.00
CA GLN A 371 9.51 3.28 4.56
C GLN A 371 9.10 4.21 5.70
N LEU A 372 8.77 3.66 6.88
CA LEU A 372 8.43 4.43 8.09
C LEU A 372 9.56 5.40 8.46
N MET A 373 10.81 4.93 8.41
CA MET A 373 11.98 5.75 8.72
C MET A 373 12.19 6.88 7.72
N ASN A 374 11.99 6.62 6.43
CA ASN A 374 12.07 7.65 5.40
C ASN A 374 10.98 8.72 5.58
N MET A 375 9.74 8.31 5.88
CA MET A 375 8.66 9.26 6.18
C MET A 375 9.00 10.12 7.39
N PHE A 376 9.47 9.52 8.48
CA PHE A 376 9.87 10.26 9.68
C PHE A 376 11.01 11.26 9.41
N ALA A 377 12.04 10.83 8.68
CA ALA A 377 13.17 11.68 8.33
C ALA A 377 12.77 12.86 7.42
N SER A 378 11.77 12.67 6.56
CA SER A 378 11.27 13.69 5.64
C SER A 378 10.39 14.75 6.32
N MET A 379 9.60 14.36 7.33
CA MET A 379 8.74 15.26 8.10
C MET A 379 9.51 15.90 9.26
N GLY A 380 10.38 16.85 8.92
CA GLY A 380 11.20 17.58 9.88
C GLY A 380 10.38 18.16 11.05
N GLY A 381 10.71 17.74 12.27
CA GLY A 381 10.09 18.24 13.50
C GLY A 381 8.92 17.41 14.05
N SER A 382 8.51 16.32 13.38
CA SER A 382 7.50 15.43 13.95
C SER A 382 8.06 14.62 15.13
N ALA A 383 7.30 14.52 16.22
CA ALA A 383 7.73 13.81 17.42
C ALA A 383 7.47 12.29 17.36
N CYS A 384 6.59 11.84 16.45
CA CYS A 384 6.21 10.44 16.30
C CYS A 384 5.66 10.14 14.91
N ILE A 385 5.57 8.85 14.57
CA ILE A 385 4.66 8.34 13.56
C ILE A 385 3.41 7.83 14.26
N ILE A 386 2.24 8.20 13.76
CA ILE A 386 0.98 7.63 14.21
C ILE A 386 0.67 6.39 13.39
N LEU A 387 0.40 5.27 14.08
CA LEU A 387 0.06 4.01 13.44
C LEU A 387 -1.44 3.77 13.45
N THR A 388 -1.95 3.26 12.34
CA THR A 388 -3.36 2.91 12.16
C THR A 388 -3.57 1.43 11.90
N GLU A 389 -4.61 0.88 12.50
CA GLU A 389 -5.18 -0.41 12.16
C GLU A 389 -6.62 -0.14 11.71
N ASN A 390 -6.94 -0.49 10.46
CA ASN A 390 -8.26 -0.25 9.86
C ASN A 390 -8.62 1.25 9.83
N MET A 391 -7.67 2.10 9.45
CA MET A 391 -7.72 3.58 9.51
C MET A 391 -7.94 4.21 10.90
N ARG A 392 -8.09 3.40 11.94
CA ARG A 392 -8.29 3.86 13.31
C ARG A 392 -6.97 3.87 14.04
N TYR A 393 -6.83 4.80 14.98
CA TYR A 393 -5.64 4.91 15.80
C TYR A 393 -5.32 3.59 16.53
N ALA A 394 -4.13 3.04 16.27
CA ALA A 394 -3.62 1.83 16.92
C ALA A 394 -2.55 2.15 17.99
N GLY A 395 -1.83 3.26 17.79
CA GLY A 395 -0.79 3.76 18.68
C GLY A 395 0.17 4.70 17.95
N ILE A 396 1.31 4.97 18.57
CA ILE A 396 2.41 5.74 17.97
C ILE A 396 3.72 4.96 18.06
N VAL A 397 4.69 5.36 17.24
CA VAL A 397 6.09 4.92 17.37
C VAL A 397 7.00 6.14 17.30
N SER A 398 7.98 6.18 18.21
CA SER A 398 8.99 7.23 18.27
C SER A 398 10.20 6.90 17.39
N ALA A 399 11.00 7.92 17.04
CA ALA A 399 12.25 7.72 16.29
C ALA A 399 13.18 6.69 16.93
N ALA A 400 13.32 6.73 18.27
CA ALA A 400 14.14 5.80 19.01
C ALA A 400 13.64 4.35 18.89
N SER A 401 12.32 4.17 18.86
CA SER A 401 11.67 2.87 18.70
C SER A 401 11.86 2.32 17.28
N LEU A 402 11.77 3.17 16.26
CA LEU A 402 12.05 2.76 14.88
C LEU A 402 13.52 2.32 14.70
N ILE A 403 14.48 3.01 15.31
CA ILE A 403 15.90 2.58 15.29
C ILE A 403 16.05 1.19 15.90
N LYS A 404 15.33 0.89 16.98
CA LYS A 404 15.33 -0.43 17.60
C LYS A 404 14.72 -1.49 16.68
N VAL A 405 13.58 -1.18 16.03
CA VAL A 405 12.96 -2.05 15.01
C VAL A 405 13.93 -2.37 13.89
N ILE A 406 14.61 -1.38 13.30
CA ILE A 406 15.60 -1.60 12.22
C ILE A 406 16.74 -2.46 12.71
N ASN A 407 17.31 -2.16 13.89
CA ASN A 407 18.43 -2.92 14.42
C ASN A 407 18.04 -4.39 14.68
N GLU A 408 16.84 -4.63 15.20
CA GLU A 408 16.33 -6.00 15.37
C GLU A 408 16.05 -6.69 14.03
N LYS A 409 15.54 -5.96 13.04
CA LYS A 409 15.35 -6.44 11.66
C LYS A 409 16.70 -6.87 11.08
N GLN A 410 17.71 -6.00 11.11
CA GLN A 410 19.05 -6.28 10.62
C GLN A 410 19.71 -7.45 11.36
N LEU A 411 19.56 -7.53 12.69
CA LEU A 411 20.10 -8.63 13.47
C LEU A 411 19.47 -9.98 13.08
N LYS A 412 18.14 -10.01 12.90
CA LYS A 412 17.45 -11.23 12.45
C LYS A 412 17.81 -11.61 11.02
N MET A 413 17.92 -10.63 10.13
CA MET A 413 18.39 -10.87 8.76
C MET A 413 19.83 -11.41 8.73
N ALA A 414 20.72 -10.88 9.57
CA ALA A 414 22.09 -11.36 9.70
C ALA A 414 22.17 -12.76 10.32
N GLN A 415 21.31 -13.08 11.30
CA GLN A 415 21.19 -14.44 11.86
C GLN A 415 20.72 -15.47 10.82
N ASP A 416 19.87 -15.04 9.90
CA ASP A 416 19.34 -15.88 8.83
C ASP A 416 20.26 -15.92 7.60
N GLN A 417 21.45 -15.31 7.63
CA GLN A 417 22.48 -15.37 6.59
C GLN A 417 23.64 -16.31 6.96
N ASN A 418 24.25 -16.91 5.94
CA ASN A 418 25.47 -17.68 6.13
C ASN A 418 26.67 -16.72 6.39
N PRO A 419 27.44 -16.92 7.47
CA PRO A 419 28.47 -15.97 7.90
C PRO A 419 29.66 -15.85 6.94
N LEU A 420 29.91 -16.87 6.11
CA LEU A 420 31.04 -16.89 5.19
C LEU A 420 30.69 -16.23 3.84
N THR A 421 29.45 -16.42 3.36
CA THR A 421 29.04 -16.00 2.01
C THR A 421 28.07 -14.81 1.98
N ALA A 422 27.54 -14.44 3.15
CA ALA A 422 26.44 -13.48 3.31
C ALA A 422 25.19 -13.82 2.47
N LEU A 423 25.06 -15.07 2.01
CA LEU A 423 23.87 -15.54 1.31
C LEU A 423 22.78 -15.96 2.32
N PRO A 424 21.50 -15.77 1.99
CA PRO A 424 20.37 -16.28 2.76
C PRO A 424 20.52 -17.77 3.13
N GLY A 425 20.21 -18.12 4.37
CA GLY A 425 20.29 -19.47 4.92
C GLY A 425 18.99 -20.28 4.83
N ASN A 426 18.94 -21.41 5.54
CA ASN A 426 17.86 -22.40 5.45
C ASN A 426 16.45 -21.84 5.64
N ARG A 427 16.29 -20.90 6.58
CA ARG A 427 14.97 -20.31 6.86
C ARG A 427 14.46 -19.48 5.68
N ALA A 428 15.32 -18.66 5.09
CA ALA A 428 14.98 -17.83 3.94
C ALA A 428 14.73 -18.69 2.68
N ILE A 429 15.54 -19.73 2.47
CA ILE A 429 15.35 -20.73 1.41
C ILE A 429 13.97 -21.41 1.56
N GLY A 430 13.63 -21.88 2.76
CA GLY A 430 12.34 -22.51 3.04
C GLY A 430 11.16 -21.57 2.81
N GLY A 431 11.28 -20.30 3.23
CA GLY A 431 10.28 -19.26 2.97
C GLY A 431 10.08 -19.01 1.47
N PHE A 432 11.18 -18.89 0.72
CA PHE A 432 11.14 -18.72 -0.74
C PHE A 432 10.45 -19.91 -1.43
N ILE A 433 10.81 -21.15 -1.09
CA ILE A 433 10.20 -22.34 -1.68
C ILE A 433 8.70 -22.40 -1.35
N ALA A 434 8.31 -22.13 -0.10
CA ALA A 434 6.91 -22.16 0.31
C ALA A 434 6.07 -21.10 -0.43
N ASP A 435 6.59 -19.87 -0.53
CA ASP A 435 5.97 -18.78 -1.28
C ASP A 435 5.78 -19.18 -2.76
N ARG A 436 6.86 -19.64 -3.41
CA ARG A 436 6.83 -20.07 -4.83
C ARG A 436 6.02 -21.33 -5.10
N CYS A 437 5.80 -22.18 -4.09
CA CYS A 437 4.89 -23.33 -4.19
C CYS A 437 3.42 -22.91 -4.17
N SER A 438 3.11 -21.77 -3.54
CA SER A 438 1.75 -21.25 -3.42
C SER A 438 1.32 -20.37 -4.61
N ASP A 439 2.28 -19.88 -5.39
CA ASP A 439 2.07 -19.08 -6.61
C ASP A 439 2.39 -19.91 -7.87
N GLY A 440 1.40 -20.09 -8.75
CA GLY A 440 1.48 -20.93 -9.95
C GLY A 440 1.59 -20.17 -11.28
N ASP A 441 1.73 -18.84 -11.26
CA ASP A 441 1.53 -18.03 -12.47
C ASP A 441 2.66 -18.15 -13.50
N GLU A 442 3.83 -18.60 -13.05
CA GLU A 442 5.08 -18.67 -13.83
C GLU A 442 5.70 -20.08 -13.76
N THR A 443 6.57 -20.40 -14.72
CA THR A 443 7.48 -21.55 -14.61
C THR A 443 8.54 -21.22 -13.57
N ARG A 444 8.84 -22.15 -12.66
CA ARG A 444 9.79 -21.95 -11.56
C ARG A 444 10.86 -23.04 -11.59
N PHE A 445 12.08 -22.69 -11.24
CA PHE A 445 13.18 -23.65 -11.14
C PHE A 445 13.87 -23.52 -9.79
N PHE A 446 14.08 -24.66 -9.15
CA PHE A 446 14.83 -24.78 -7.91
C PHE A 446 16.09 -25.60 -8.18
N CYS A 447 17.25 -24.95 -8.16
CA CYS A 447 18.54 -25.58 -8.39
C CYS A 447 19.25 -25.78 -7.06
N TYR A 448 19.56 -27.03 -6.74
CA TYR A 448 20.34 -27.42 -5.56
C TYR A 448 21.74 -27.77 -5.99
N CYS A 449 22.72 -27.04 -5.46
CA CYS A 449 24.11 -27.19 -5.81
C CYS A 449 24.86 -27.83 -4.64
N ASP A 450 25.78 -28.73 -4.92
CA ASP A 450 26.62 -29.40 -3.92
C ASP A 450 28.00 -29.73 -4.50
N PHE A 451 29.05 -29.58 -3.69
CA PHE A 451 30.40 -29.92 -4.12
C PHE A 451 30.71 -31.42 -3.98
N ASP A 452 31.19 -32.00 -5.05
CA ASP A 452 31.70 -33.36 -5.03
C ASP A 452 33.10 -33.42 -4.41
N ASN A 453 33.31 -34.43 -3.56
CA ASN A 453 34.59 -34.69 -2.87
C ASN A 453 35.10 -33.54 -1.97
N PHE A 454 34.20 -32.69 -1.46
CA PHE A 454 34.61 -31.53 -0.64
C PHE A 454 35.27 -31.90 0.69
N LYS A 455 34.80 -32.96 1.36
CA LYS A 455 35.44 -33.43 2.59
C LYS A 455 36.89 -33.89 2.37
N PRO A 456 37.19 -34.81 1.42
CA PRO A 456 38.57 -35.14 1.07
C PRO A 456 39.43 -33.92 0.70
N PHE A 457 38.87 -32.92 0.03
CA PHE A 457 39.56 -31.67 -0.29
C PHE A 457 39.97 -30.91 0.99
N ASN A 458 39.03 -30.73 1.92
CA ASN A 458 39.29 -30.10 3.22
C ASN A 458 40.29 -30.88 4.07
N ASP A 459 40.21 -32.21 4.06
CA ASP A 459 41.11 -33.08 4.82
C ASP A 459 42.57 -32.94 4.32
N LYS A 460 42.79 -32.64 3.04
CA LYS A 460 44.12 -32.45 2.44
C LYS A 460 44.63 -31.01 2.48
N TYR A 461 43.82 -30.02 2.07
CA TYR A 461 44.25 -28.62 1.91
C TYR A 461 43.82 -27.71 3.06
N GLY A 462 43.02 -28.23 4.00
CA GLY A 462 42.53 -27.51 5.17
C GLY A 462 41.29 -26.66 4.90
N PHE A 463 40.59 -26.34 5.99
CA PHE A 463 39.32 -25.59 5.94
C PHE A 463 39.46 -24.18 5.34
N ASN A 464 40.63 -23.53 5.45
CA ASN A 464 40.84 -22.23 4.81
C ASN A 464 40.72 -22.33 3.28
N ALA A 465 41.25 -23.39 2.65
CA ALA A 465 41.09 -23.61 1.22
C ALA A 465 39.63 -23.95 0.88
N GLY A 466 38.96 -24.72 1.74
CA GLY A 466 37.52 -24.97 1.65
C GLY A 466 36.68 -23.70 1.65
N ASP A 467 36.95 -22.79 2.58
CA ASP A 467 36.24 -21.52 2.70
C ASP A 467 36.46 -20.62 1.47
N HIS A 468 37.66 -20.66 0.88
CA HIS A 468 37.91 -19.99 -0.40
C HIS A 468 37.08 -20.59 -1.54
N ALA A 469 36.97 -21.92 -1.63
CA ALA A 469 36.13 -22.57 -2.64
C ALA A 469 34.64 -22.20 -2.48
N ILE A 470 34.13 -22.20 -1.24
CA ILE A 470 32.76 -21.78 -0.91
C ILE A 470 32.54 -20.31 -1.31
N THR A 471 33.48 -19.42 -0.95
CA THR A 471 33.37 -17.99 -1.24
C THR A 471 33.43 -17.72 -2.74
N LEU A 472 34.32 -18.41 -3.46
CA LEU A 472 34.44 -18.36 -4.92
C LEU A 472 33.12 -18.74 -5.60
N PHE A 473 32.52 -19.86 -5.22
CA PHE A 473 31.24 -20.27 -5.80
C PHE A 473 30.12 -19.26 -5.53
N SER A 474 30.06 -18.72 -4.31
CA SER A 474 29.09 -17.66 -3.98
C SER A 474 29.27 -16.39 -4.82
N ALA A 475 30.51 -16.03 -5.15
CA ALA A 475 30.82 -14.89 -6.01
C ALA A 475 30.42 -15.16 -7.47
N LEU A 476 30.68 -16.37 -7.98
CA LEU A 476 30.25 -16.80 -9.31
C LEU A 476 28.72 -16.83 -9.44
N MET A 477 28.01 -17.34 -8.43
CA MET A 477 26.54 -17.30 -8.37
C MET A 477 26.03 -15.86 -8.49
N ARG A 478 26.59 -14.91 -7.72
CA ARG A 478 26.21 -13.49 -7.80
C ARG A 478 26.53 -12.85 -9.14
N ARG A 479 27.61 -13.28 -9.80
CA ARG A 479 28.01 -12.78 -11.12
C ARG A 479 27.04 -13.24 -12.22
N TYR A 480 26.61 -14.49 -12.17
CA TYR A 480 25.73 -15.10 -13.17
C TYR A 480 24.25 -14.78 -12.95
N PHE A 481 23.82 -14.67 -11.69
CA PHE A 481 22.44 -14.40 -11.31
C PHE A 481 22.32 -13.01 -10.69
N PHE A 482 22.47 -11.98 -11.53
CA PHE A 482 22.47 -10.56 -11.10
C PHE A 482 21.11 -9.85 -11.26
N ALA A 483 20.13 -10.48 -11.94
CA ALA A 483 18.78 -9.93 -12.10
C ALA A 483 18.01 -9.97 -10.78
N GLY A 484 17.16 -8.96 -10.51
CA GLY A 484 16.42 -8.82 -9.25
C GLY A 484 15.39 -9.92 -8.94
N ASP A 485 15.11 -10.80 -9.91
CA ASP A 485 14.12 -11.87 -9.82
C ASP A 485 14.72 -13.24 -9.44
N CYS A 486 16.03 -13.32 -9.20
CA CYS A 486 16.73 -14.54 -8.80
C CYS A 486 16.96 -14.58 -7.28
N PHE A 487 16.77 -15.75 -6.67
CA PHE A 487 17.07 -15.99 -5.25
C PHE A 487 18.31 -16.87 -5.12
N LEU A 488 19.30 -16.44 -4.35
CA LEU A 488 20.52 -17.19 -4.07
C LEU A 488 20.58 -17.51 -2.58
N GLY A 489 20.90 -18.75 -2.22
CA GLY A 489 20.98 -19.18 -0.84
C GLY A 489 22.17 -20.10 -0.58
N HIS A 490 22.59 -20.18 0.68
CA HIS A 490 23.62 -21.09 1.16
C HIS A 490 23.07 -21.86 2.38
N ILE A 491 22.82 -23.16 2.16
CA ILE A 491 22.22 -24.09 3.14
C ILE A 491 23.20 -24.39 4.27
N GLY A 492 24.44 -24.71 3.91
CA GLY A 492 25.58 -24.88 4.82
C GLY A 492 26.65 -25.78 4.22
N GLY A 493 27.91 -25.58 4.61
CA GLY A 493 29.04 -26.37 4.09
C GLY A 493 29.22 -26.16 2.58
N ASP A 494 29.04 -27.22 1.82
CA ASP A 494 29.09 -27.30 0.36
C ASP A 494 27.72 -27.16 -0.33
N ASP A 495 26.63 -27.01 0.41
CA ASP A 495 25.26 -26.96 -0.13
C ASP A 495 24.78 -25.53 -0.42
N PHE A 496 24.38 -25.28 -1.67
CA PHE A 496 23.82 -24.00 -2.13
C PHE A 496 22.47 -24.17 -2.83
N PHE A 497 21.76 -23.05 -2.97
CA PHE A 497 20.45 -22.99 -3.58
C PHE A 497 20.33 -21.81 -4.55
N ILE A 498 19.70 -22.04 -5.70
CA ILE A 498 19.35 -21.03 -6.69
C ILE A 498 17.86 -21.19 -7.04
N GLY A 499 17.09 -20.11 -6.94
CA GLY A 499 15.70 -20.06 -7.35
C GLY A 499 15.51 -19.05 -8.48
N VAL A 500 14.94 -19.47 -9.60
CA VAL A 500 14.61 -18.58 -10.73
C VAL A 500 13.18 -18.81 -11.23
N ARG A 501 12.60 -17.79 -11.87
CA ARG A 501 11.22 -17.79 -12.38
C ARG A 501 11.14 -17.20 -13.76
N ASP A 502 10.20 -17.69 -14.56
CA ASP A 502 9.90 -17.22 -15.92
C ASP A 502 11.11 -17.24 -16.88
N TRP A 503 12.01 -18.20 -16.67
CA TRP A 503 13.15 -18.43 -17.56
C TRP A 503 12.82 -19.56 -18.53
N ALA A 504 13.39 -19.49 -19.74
CA ALA A 504 13.45 -20.65 -20.61
C ALA A 504 14.41 -21.69 -20.02
N VAL A 505 14.10 -22.98 -20.20
CA VAL A 505 14.94 -24.08 -19.69
C VAL A 505 16.33 -23.99 -20.33
N GLU A 506 16.38 -23.60 -21.60
CA GLU A 506 17.60 -23.48 -22.40
C GLU A 506 18.52 -22.40 -21.84
N ASP A 507 17.98 -21.20 -21.55
CA ASP A 507 18.74 -20.08 -21.00
C ASP A 507 19.30 -20.42 -19.61
N LEU A 508 18.48 -21.07 -18.76
CA LEU A 508 18.92 -21.53 -17.45
C LEU A 508 20.03 -22.58 -17.57
N THR A 509 19.88 -23.54 -18.48
CA THR A 509 20.86 -24.59 -18.71
C THR A 509 22.20 -24.00 -19.12
N GLU A 510 22.22 -23.08 -20.09
CA GLU A 510 23.44 -22.42 -20.56
C GLU A 510 24.15 -21.67 -19.42
N ILE A 511 23.41 -20.96 -18.58
CA ILE A 511 23.98 -20.21 -17.45
C ILE A 511 24.54 -21.15 -16.37
N LEU A 512 23.84 -22.25 -16.06
CA LEU A 512 24.31 -23.23 -15.10
C LEU A 512 25.55 -23.98 -15.60
N GLU A 513 25.62 -24.33 -16.87
CA GLU A 513 26.81 -24.97 -17.47
C GLU A 513 28.03 -24.05 -17.40
N ARG A 514 27.85 -22.75 -17.69
CA ARG A 514 28.92 -21.75 -17.53
C ARG A 514 29.35 -21.58 -16.08
N LEU A 515 28.41 -21.54 -15.14
CA LEU A 515 28.70 -21.50 -13.70
C LEU A 515 29.55 -22.71 -13.27
N LEU A 516 29.19 -23.91 -13.73
CA LEU A 516 29.92 -25.15 -13.42
C LEU A 516 31.32 -25.16 -14.03
N SER A 517 31.45 -24.75 -15.31
CA SER A 517 32.73 -24.68 -16.01
C SER A 517 33.69 -23.71 -15.33
N ASP A 518 33.25 -22.48 -15.07
CA ASP A 518 34.09 -21.46 -14.45
C ASP A 518 34.47 -21.82 -13.02
N PHE A 519 33.56 -22.43 -12.27
CA PHE A 519 33.91 -22.93 -10.95
C PHE A 519 34.97 -24.03 -11.01
N HIS A 520 34.87 -24.96 -11.96
CA HIS A 520 35.86 -26.01 -12.16
C HIS A 520 37.25 -25.44 -12.50
N ASP A 521 37.30 -24.44 -13.38
CA ASP A 521 38.55 -23.80 -13.80
C ASP A 521 39.17 -22.97 -12.67
N ASP A 522 38.37 -22.14 -12.00
CA ASP A 522 38.84 -21.24 -10.93
C ASP A 522 39.24 -22.00 -9.67
N VAL A 523 38.50 -23.07 -9.30
CA VAL A 523 38.81 -23.86 -8.09
C VAL A 523 40.09 -24.68 -8.24
N ALA A 524 40.51 -24.98 -9.48
CA ALA A 524 41.75 -25.69 -9.76
C ALA A 524 43.00 -24.92 -9.29
N GLU A 525 42.92 -23.58 -9.14
CA GLU A 525 44.00 -22.76 -8.60
C GLU A 525 44.25 -23.01 -7.10
N LEU A 526 43.29 -23.58 -6.39
CA LEU A 526 43.44 -23.93 -4.97
C LEU A 526 44.24 -25.22 -4.75
N TYR A 527 44.54 -25.97 -5.82
CA TYR A 527 45.29 -27.22 -5.77
C TYR A 527 46.80 -27.02 -5.89
N SER A 528 47.55 -28.00 -5.40
CA SER A 528 48.99 -28.08 -5.68
C SER A 528 49.22 -28.28 -7.18
N ALA A 529 50.38 -27.87 -7.69
CA ALA A 529 50.74 -28.08 -9.09
C ALA A 529 50.73 -29.58 -9.47
N GLU A 530 51.17 -30.45 -8.56
CA GLU A 530 51.19 -31.92 -8.77
C GLU A 530 49.78 -32.50 -8.91
N ASP A 531 48.86 -32.14 -8.01
CA ASP A 531 47.48 -32.66 -8.05
C ASP A 531 46.68 -32.10 -9.23
N ARG A 532 46.96 -30.84 -9.62
CA ARG A 532 46.37 -30.21 -10.80
C ARG A 532 46.82 -30.88 -12.10
N GLU A 533 48.11 -31.21 -12.23
CA GLU A 533 48.63 -31.95 -13.38
C GLU A 533 48.12 -33.40 -13.44
N ALA A 534 47.93 -34.03 -12.28
CA ALA A 534 47.37 -35.38 -12.18
C ALA A 534 45.87 -35.45 -12.46
N GLY A 535 45.14 -34.33 -12.34
CA GLY A 535 43.68 -34.29 -12.48
C GLY A 535 42.92 -35.00 -11.35
N CYS A 536 43.62 -35.37 -10.27
CA CYS A 536 43.07 -36.04 -9.11
C CYS A 536 43.91 -35.74 -7.86
N MET A 537 43.28 -35.80 -6.69
CA MET A 537 43.94 -35.68 -5.40
C MET A 537 43.93 -37.02 -4.65
N LYS A 538 45.07 -37.39 -4.06
CA LYS A 538 45.13 -38.50 -3.10
C LYS A 538 44.51 -38.11 -1.76
N GLY A 539 43.60 -38.92 -1.26
CA GLY A 539 42.98 -38.75 0.06
C GLY A 539 42.66 -40.08 0.72
N GLN A 540 42.14 -40.05 1.95
CA GLN A 540 41.68 -41.25 2.64
C GLN A 540 40.16 -41.41 2.49
N ASP A 541 39.70 -42.63 2.24
CA ASP A 541 38.27 -42.95 2.27
C ASP A 541 37.75 -43.07 3.72
N ARG A 542 36.44 -43.34 3.88
CA ARG A 542 35.80 -43.48 5.20
C ARG A 542 36.34 -44.64 6.04
N HIS A 543 37.15 -45.52 5.46
CA HIS A 543 37.77 -46.69 6.09
C HIS A 543 39.28 -46.50 6.30
N GLY A 544 39.83 -45.33 5.98
CA GLY A 544 41.25 -44.98 6.15
C GLY A 544 42.17 -45.49 5.03
N ASN A 545 41.62 -45.99 3.92
CA ASN A 545 42.43 -46.43 2.78
C ASN A 545 42.74 -45.25 1.85
N GLU A 546 43.97 -45.19 1.31
CA GLU A 546 44.30 -44.22 0.28
C GLU A 546 43.53 -44.49 -1.01
N ARG A 547 42.91 -43.44 -1.56
CA ARG A 547 42.20 -43.45 -2.82
C ARG A 547 42.43 -42.15 -3.58
N ASP A 548 42.45 -42.25 -4.91
CA ASP A 548 42.43 -41.08 -5.78
C ASP A 548 41.00 -40.54 -5.90
N PHE A 549 40.82 -39.26 -5.57
CA PHE A 549 39.58 -38.51 -5.72
C PHE A 549 39.72 -37.54 -6.87
N ALA A 550 38.70 -37.42 -7.71
CA ALA A 550 38.67 -36.37 -8.74
C ALA A 550 38.74 -34.97 -8.08
N LEU A 551 39.25 -33.99 -8.84
CA LEU A 551 39.23 -32.59 -8.42
C LEU A 551 37.79 -32.15 -8.09
N LEU A 552 37.70 -31.14 -7.23
CA LEU A 552 36.43 -30.56 -6.81
C LEU A 552 35.63 -30.12 -8.04
N ARG A 553 34.38 -30.56 -8.08
CA ARG A 553 33.39 -30.08 -9.04
C ARG A 553 32.10 -29.79 -8.27
N CYS A 554 31.25 -28.97 -8.84
CA CYS A 554 29.91 -28.75 -8.31
C CYS A 554 28.90 -29.57 -9.13
N SER A 555 27.93 -30.18 -8.45
CA SER A 555 26.81 -30.89 -9.06
C SER A 555 25.52 -30.12 -8.76
N ILE A 556 24.71 -29.88 -9.78
CA ILE A 556 23.47 -29.11 -9.72
C ILE A 556 22.27 -29.98 -10.12
N GLY A 557 21.39 -30.23 -9.16
CA GLY A 557 20.08 -30.82 -9.40
C GLY A 557 19.02 -29.74 -9.54
N VAL A 558 18.37 -29.65 -10.70
CA VAL A 558 17.31 -28.68 -10.99
C VAL A 558 15.94 -29.36 -10.98
N LEU A 559 15.05 -28.82 -10.17
CA LEU A 559 13.64 -29.19 -10.13
C LEU A 559 12.80 -28.10 -10.81
N SER A 560 12.19 -28.43 -11.94
CA SER A 560 11.31 -27.54 -12.70
C SER A 560 9.86 -27.72 -12.27
N LEU A 561 9.21 -26.62 -11.91
CA LEU A 561 7.79 -26.56 -11.59
C LEU A 561 7.07 -25.84 -12.75
N PRO A 562 6.24 -26.55 -13.52
CA PRO A 562 5.57 -25.96 -14.68
C PRO A 562 4.54 -24.92 -14.27
N LYS A 563 4.28 -23.95 -15.16
CA LYS A 563 3.21 -22.97 -15.00
C LYS A 563 1.85 -23.65 -14.71
N GLY A 564 1.10 -23.08 -13.77
CA GLY A 564 -0.20 -23.58 -13.28
C GLY A 564 -0.11 -24.59 -12.14
N LEU A 565 1.08 -25.08 -11.77
CA LEU A 565 1.24 -26.02 -10.66
C LEU A 565 1.28 -25.29 -9.32
N ILE A 566 0.35 -25.62 -8.40
CA ILE A 566 0.35 -25.16 -7.00
C ILE A 566 0.59 -26.36 -6.09
N ILE A 567 1.49 -26.25 -5.12
CA ILE A 567 1.88 -27.32 -4.22
C ILE A 567 1.45 -26.95 -2.79
N ALA A 568 0.44 -27.65 -2.27
CA ALA A 568 -0.10 -27.40 -0.94
C ALA A 568 0.83 -27.84 0.21
N ASN A 569 1.71 -28.81 -0.02
CA ASN A 569 2.72 -29.24 0.96
C ASN A 569 4.14 -29.10 0.39
N PRO A 570 4.86 -28.01 0.73
CA PRO A 570 6.23 -27.78 0.30
C PRO A 570 7.22 -28.87 0.72
N GLU A 571 6.94 -29.69 1.74
CA GLU A 571 7.84 -30.77 2.16
C GLU A 571 8.09 -31.81 1.06
N ARG A 572 7.16 -31.94 0.08
CA ARG A 572 7.34 -32.83 -1.08
C ARG A 572 8.48 -32.39 -2.00
N ILE A 573 8.81 -31.09 -2.01
CA ILE A 573 9.98 -30.58 -2.71
C ILE A 573 11.24 -31.18 -2.09
N GLY A 574 11.31 -31.21 -0.75
CA GLY A 574 12.40 -31.82 0.03
C GLY A 574 12.79 -33.23 -0.41
N SER A 575 11.79 -34.11 -0.62
CA SER A 575 12.03 -35.49 -1.04
C SER A 575 12.53 -35.62 -2.48
N GLU A 576 12.01 -34.80 -3.40
CA GLU A 576 12.43 -34.82 -4.81
C GLU A 576 13.86 -34.30 -4.98
N ILE A 577 14.24 -33.30 -4.19
CA ILE A 577 15.60 -32.72 -4.19
C ILE A 577 16.66 -33.78 -3.95
N ALA A 578 16.46 -34.65 -2.97
CA ALA A 578 17.41 -35.71 -2.67
C ALA A 578 17.62 -36.63 -3.89
N GLY A 579 16.55 -36.91 -4.64
CA GLY A 579 16.60 -37.70 -5.87
C GLY A 579 17.33 -37.00 -7.02
N VAL A 580 17.01 -35.73 -7.28
CA VAL A 580 17.66 -34.96 -8.36
C VAL A 580 19.14 -34.70 -8.04
N LYS A 581 19.47 -34.40 -6.79
CA LYS A 581 20.84 -34.19 -6.33
C LYS A 581 21.70 -35.45 -6.49
N ALA A 582 21.17 -36.62 -6.12
CA ALA A 582 21.88 -37.89 -6.32
C ALA A 582 22.13 -38.16 -7.82
N ALA A 583 21.12 -37.92 -8.67
CA ALA A 583 21.27 -38.08 -10.12
C ALA A 583 22.28 -37.11 -10.73
N ALA A 584 22.36 -35.87 -10.24
CA ALA A 584 23.34 -34.89 -10.70
C ALA A 584 24.78 -35.33 -10.41
N LYS A 585 25.04 -35.92 -9.24
CA LYS A 585 26.37 -36.44 -8.87
C LYS A 585 26.80 -37.63 -9.72
N GLU A 586 25.87 -38.45 -10.18
CA GLU A 586 26.16 -39.58 -11.06
C GLU A 586 26.31 -39.19 -12.53
N ASN A 587 25.88 -37.98 -12.90
CA ASN A 587 26.00 -37.46 -14.26
C ASN A 587 27.42 -36.90 -14.52
N ASP A 588 27.95 -37.17 -15.71
CA ASP A 588 29.25 -36.66 -16.16
C ASP A 588 29.26 -35.14 -16.27
N SER A 589 28.15 -34.51 -16.68
CA SER A 589 28.03 -33.04 -16.78
C SER A 589 27.86 -32.35 -15.43
N GLY A 590 27.54 -33.10 -14.37
CA GLY A 590 27.16 -32.53 -13.06
C GLY A 590 25.82 -31.78 -13.06
N LEU A 591 25.06 -31.75 -14.16
CA LEU A 591 23.78 -31.03 -14.26
C LEU A 591 22.65 -31.99 -14.63
N VAL A 592 21.58 -32.01 -13.83
CA VAL A 592 20.35 -32.77 -14.11
C VAL A 592 19.14 -31.90 -13.88
N ILE A 593 18.23 -31.87 -14.86
CA ILE A 593 16.95 -31.15 -14.78
C ILE A 593 15.82 -32.17 -14.79
N ARG A 594 14.88 -32.06 -13.84
CA ARG A 594 13.66 -32.87 -13.79
C ARG A 594 12.42 -32.02 -13.59
N VAL A 595 11.32 -32.40 -14.21
CA VAL A 595 10.02 -31.78 -13.97
C VAL A 595 9.40 -32.41 -12.71
N PHE A 596 8.90 -31.58 -11.81
CA PHE A 596 8.26 -32.03 -10.58
C PHE A 596 7.05 -32.91 -10.87
N GLY A 597 7.03 -34.12 -10.31
CA GLY A 597 5.94 -35.09 -10.46
C GLY A 597 6.12 -36.12 -11.58
N GLU A 598 7.15 -35.99 -12.41
CA GLU A 598 7.56 -37.06 -13.33
C GLU A 598 8.34 -38.13 -12.54
N THR A 599 7.72 -39.28 -12.32
CA THR A 599 8.41 -40.48 -11.84
C THR A 599 8.94 -41.26 -13.05
N ASN A 600 10.19 -41.72 -12.98
CA ASN A 600 10.79 -42.63 -13.96
C ASN A 600 9.89 -43.82 -14.31
#